data_AF-A0A1Z5IGU1-F1
#
_entry.id   AF-A0A1Z5IGU1-F1
#
_cell.length_a   1.000
_cell.length_b   1.000
_cell.length_c   1.000
_cell.angle_alpha   90.00
_cell.angle_beta   90.00
_cell.angle_gamma   90.00
#
_symmetry.space_group_name_H-M   'P 1'
#
loop_
_entity.id
_entity.type
_entity.pdbx_description
1 polymer ?
#
loop_
_entity_poly.entity_id
_entity_poly.type
_entity_poly.pdbx_seq_one_letter_code
_entity_poly.pdbx_strand_id
1 'polypeptide(L)'
;MALKIQAGGLLTTVQDQGRTTTQDSGFSVSGVMDFDAANVANLLVGNELDAAVLESSLQGPTLTFTQDGHFAVTGATAQMTLNDRPIDGYRAYFAHRGDQLSIGHYTAGRFGYLAITGGIQVPVVMGSRSTSLKYQLGGYRGRQLQAGDVLTTVRDTAAQHQFQQAVTYPYSQQAVTTIRVTPGPQYQDFTAQTRQELTHQGFAISQQSDRMGARLQGHALDTSKVTEMLSEGTVLGGVQVPRDGQPIVLLADRQTTGGYPVIAVVARVDLPKLVQLTPGQQVQFQWIDLAQSQTLYSKNYGSTAAIKAAHQFQTQISSIREPAQRIATLFNN
;
A
#
# COMPACT_ATOMS: atom_id res chain seq x y z
N MET A 1 -20.73 -13.94 2.19
CA MET A 1 -19.54 -14.79 2.47
C MET A 1 -18.77 -14.20 3.63
N ALA A 2 -17.85 -14.96 4.23
CA ALA A 2 -16.90 -14.35 5.15
C ALA A 2 -15.47 -14.91 5.12
N LEU A 3 -14.52 -14.10 5.56
CA LEU A 3 -13.19 -14.53 5.94
C LEU A 3 -13.14 -14.65 7.45
N LYS A 4 -12.67 -15.79 7.96
CA LYS A 4 -12.41 -15.94 9.40
C LYS A 4 -10.94 -15.73 9.68
N ILE A 5 -10.62 -14.73 10.48
CA ILE A 5 -9.25 -14.43 10.90
C ILE A 5 -8.82 -15.44 11.96
N GLN A 6 -7.75 -16.18 11.68
CA GLN A 6 -7.11 -17.06 12.67
C GLN A 6 -6.04 -16.29 13.43
N ALA A 7 -5.25 -15.48 12.71
CA ALA A 7 -4.28 -14.54 13.27
C ALA A 7 -4.25 -13.26 12.44
N GLY A 8 -4.25 -12.10 13.08
CA GLY A 8 -4.28 -10.79 12.42
C GLY A 8 -2.92 -10.28 11.91
N GLY A 9 -1.86 -11.09 11.97
CA GLY A 9 -0.49 -10.61 11.76
C GLY A 9 -0.05 -9.60 12.82
N LEU A 10 0.95 -8.79 12.51
CA LEU A 10 1.42 -7.73 13.42
C LEU A 10 0.49 -6.50 13.41
N LEU A 11 0.03 -6.10 12.23
CA LEU A 11 -0.92 -5.01 12.05
C LEU A 11 -1.64 -5.20 10.71
N THR A 12 -2.89 -5.68 10.76
CA THR A 12 -3.74 -5.81 9.57
C THR A 12 -5.01 -4.97 9.73
N THR A 13 -5.34 -4.18 8.72
CA THR A 13 -6.53 -3.32 8.69
C THR A 13 -7.26 -3.42 7.36
N VAL A 14 -8.56 -3.10 7.36
CA VAL A 14 -9.31 -2.91 6.10
C VAL A 14 -8.97 -1.52 5.56
N GLN A 15 -8.57 -1.43 4.31
CA GLN A 15 -8.23 -0.18 3.63
C GLN A 15 -8.89 -0.12 2.25
N ASP A 16 -9.24 1.08 1.80
CA ASP A 16 -9.60 1.40 0.42
C ASP A 16 -8.80 2.64 -0.02
N GLN A 17 -9.29 3.42 -0.97
CA GLN A 17 -8.61 4.64 -1.43
C GLN A 17 -8.69 5.82 -0.43
N GLY A 18 -9.43 5.67 0.66
CA GLY A 18 -9.53 6.64 1.75
C GLY A 18 -10.68 7.64 1.65
N ARG A 19 -10.82 8.47 2.70
CA ARG A 19 -11.87 9.49 2.89
C ARG A 19 -11.42 10.85 2.38
N THR A 20 -11.59 11.09 1.09
CA THR A 20 -11.04 12.28 0.44
C THR A 20 -11.83 13.56 0.70
N THR A 21 -13.07 13.46 1.19
CA THR A 21 -14.00 14.60 1.30
C THR A 21 -14.16 15.18 2.71
N THR A 22 -13.35 14.75 3.69
CA THR A 22 -13.52 15.13 5.11
C THR A 22 -12.31 15.81 5.75
N GLN A 23 -11.30 16.17 4.95
CA GLN A 23 -10.07 16.79 5.46
C GLN A 23 -10.30 18.19 6.04
N ASP A 24 -11.24 18.95 5.46
CA ASP A 24 -11.69 20.25 5.95
C ASP A 24 -12.32 20.17 7.35
N SER A 25 -12.90 19.02 7.68
CA SER A 25 -13.51 18.70 8.98
C SER A 25 -12.52 18.07 9.97
N GLY A 26 -11.21 18.02 9.65
CA GLY A 26 -10.16 17.51 10.54
C GLY A 26 -9.91 16.00 10.50
N PHE A 27 -10.61 15.26 9.63
CA PHE A 27 -10.40 13.81 9.47
C PHE A 27 -9.33 13.51 8.41
N SER A 28 -8.34 12.69 8.77
CA SER A 28 -7.34 12.21 7.82
C SER A 28 -7.99 11.34 6.74
N VAL A 29 -7.40 11.35 5.54
CA VAL A 29 -7.87 10.51 4.42
C VAL A 29 -7.75 9.03 4.77
N SER A 30 -6.69 8.62 5.46
CA SER A 30 -6.31 7.21 5.61
C SER A 30 -6.18 6.53 4.24
N GLY A 31 -6.61 5.29 4.09
CA GLY A 31 -6.42 4.54 2.85
C GLY A 31 -5.16 3.69 2.84
N VAL A 32 -5.01 2.98 1.73
CA VAL A 32 -3.82 2.16 1.45
C VAL A 32 -2.55 3.02 1.40
N MET A 33 -1.46 2.52 1.99
CA MET A 33 -0.14 3.15 1.96
C MET A 33 0.47 3.09 0.56
N ASP A 34 0.45 1.90 -0.03
CA ASP A 34 0.87 1.60 -1.38
C ASP A 34 -0.38 1.36 -2.23
N PHE A 35 -0.85 2.44 -2.85
CA PHE A 35 -2.04 2.39 -3.70
C PHE A 35 -1.82 1.53 -4.96
N ASP A 36 -0.58 1.38 -5.41
CA ASP A 36 -0.29 0.63 -6.62
C ASP A 36 -0.46 -0.87 -6.37
N ALA A 37 0.20 -1.39 -5.33
CA ALA A 37 0.02 -2.78 -4.93
C ALA A 37 -1.44 -3.13 -4.64
N ALA A 38 -2.18 -2.26 -3.93
CA ALA A 38 -3.60 -2.44 -3.68
C ALA A 38 -4.43 -2.49 -4.96
N ASN A 39 -4.17 -1.58 -5.90
CA ASN A 39 -4.83 -1.56 -7.21
C ASN A 39 -4.55 -2.84 -8.00
N VAL A 40 -3.30 -3.30 -8.05
CA VAL A 40 -2.93 -4.55 -8.71
C VAL A 40 -3.65 -5.74 -8.08
N ALA A 41 -3.73 -5.81 -6.74
CA ALA A 41 -4.47 -6.88 -6.06
C ALA A 41 -5.95 -6.90 -6.48
N ASN A 42 -6.60 -5.74 -6.48
CA ASN A 42 -7.99 -5.59 -6.90
C ASN A 42 -8.18 -6.02 -8.37
N LEU A 43 -7.33 -5.54 -9.28
CA LEU A 43 -7.42 -5.86 -10.70
C LEU A 43 -7.19 -7.35 -11.00
N LEU A 44 -6.33 -8.03 -10.23
CA LEU A 44 -6.07 -9.47 -10.39
C LEU A 44 -7.33 -10.31 -10.12
N VAL A 45 -8.18 -9.89 -9.17
CA VAL A 45 -9.44 -10.58 -8.82
C VAL A 45 -10.66 -9.97 -9.51
N GLY A 46 -10.46 -9.03 -10.43
CA GLY A 46 -11.54 -8.41 -11.21
C GLY A 46 -12.35 -7.33 -10.47
N ASN A 47 -11.82 -6.78 -9.38
CA ASN A 47 -12.45 -5.67 -8.67
C ASN A 47 -12.16 -4.32 -9.34
N GLU A 48 -13.02 -3.34 -9.02
CA GLU A 48 -12.72 -1.93 -9.19
C GLU A 48 -11.60 -1.46 -8.24
N LEU A 49 -10.92 -0.36 -8.60
CA LEU A 49 -9.76 0.14 -7.85
C LEU A 49 -10.10 0.61 -6.43
N ASP A 50 -11.36 1.01 -6.19
CA ASP A 50 -11.84 1.49 -4.90
C ASP A 50 -12.37 0.39 -3.97
N ALA A 51 -12.35 -0.87 -4.42
CA ALA A 51 -12.75 -1.99 -3.58
C ALA A 51 -11.81 -2.12 -2.37
N ALA A 52 -12.41 -2.37 -1.20
CA ALA A 52 -11.65 -2.50 0.04
C ALA A 52 -10.84 -3.80 0.06
N VAL A 53 -9.59 -3.68 0.50
CA VAL A 53 -8.59 -4.75 0.65
C VAL A 53 -8.17 -4.88 2.11
N LEU A 54 -7.49 -5.96 2.46
CA LEU A 54 -6.73 -6.02 3.71
C LEU A 54 -5.32 -5.51 3.46
N GLU A 55 -4.89 -4.50 4.20
CA GLU A 55 -3.50 -4.06 4.26
C GLU A 55 -2.86 -4.60 5.55
N SER A 56 -1.71 -5.25 5.41
CA SER A 56 -0.90 -5.72 6.54
C SER A 56 0.51 -5.15 6.51
N SER A 57 1.08 -4.88 7.69
CA SER A 57 2.45 -4.34 7.85
C SER A 57 3.38 -5.36 8.52
N LEU A 58 4.58 -5.53 7.95
CA LEU A 58 5.67 -6.43 8.39
C LEU A 58 5.37 -7.95 8.38
N GLN A 59 4.14 -8.35 8.70
CA GLN A 59 3.66 -9.72 8.68
C GLN A 59 2.17 -9.73 8.32
N GLY A 60 1.79 -10.60 7.38
CA GLY A 60 0.41 -10.76 6.98
C GLY A 60 -0.43 -11.63 7.94
N PRO A 61 -1.75 -11.71 7.69
CA PRO A 61 -2.66 -12.53 8.48
C PRO A 61 -2.61 -14.01 8.09
N THR A 62 -3.14 -14.85 8.99
CA THR A 62 -3.60 -16.21 8.67
C THR A 62 -5.12 -16.22 8.75
N LEU A 63 -5.79 -16.71 7.72
CA LEU A 63 -7.24 -16.72 7.62
C LEU A 63 -7.79 -17.96 6.94
N THR A 64 -9.06 -18.26 7.20
CA THR A 64 -9.80 -19.36 6.57
C THR A 64 -10.92 -18.80 5.71
N PHE A 65 -11.01 -19.30 4.48
CA PHE A 65 -12.12 -18.99 3.58
C PHE A 65 -13.35 -19.76 4.02
N THR A 66 -14.46 -19.07 4.30
CA THR A 66 -15.71 -19.75 4.70
C THR A 66 -16.60 -20.14 3.51
N GLN A 67 -16.22 -19.72 2.30
CA GLN A 67 -16.89 -19.97 1.02
C GLN A 67 -15.84 -19.89 -0.11
N ASP A 68 -16.14 -20.48 -1.27
CA ASP A 68 -15.25 -20.50 -2.44
C ASP A 68 -15.10 -19.11 -3.08
N GLY A 69 -13.91 -18.71 -3.50
CA GLY A 69 -13.74 -17.46 -4.26
C GLY A 69 -12.30 -17.12 -4.64
N HIS A 70 -12.12 -16.13 -5.51
CA HIS A 70 -10.79 -15.70 -5.91
C HIS A 70 -10.18 -14.70 -4.94
N PHE A 71 -8.85 -14.78 -4.80
CA PHE A 71 -8.05 -13.84 -4.04
C PHE A 71 -6.71 -13.58 -4.73
N ALA A 72 -6.06 -12.48 -4.37
CA ALA A 72 -4.69 -12.17 -4.78
C ALA A 72 -3.95 -11.45 -3.65
N VAL A 73 -2.65 -11.73 -3.52
CA VAL A 73 -1.76 -11.03 -2.58
C VAL A 73 -0.67 -10.28 -3.36
N THR A 74 -0.46 -9.01 -3.04
CA THR A 74 0.55 -8.13 -3.68
C THR A 74 1.28 -7.29 -2.63
N GLY A 75 2.18 -6.41 -3.07
CA GLY A 75 2.99 -5.55 -2.21
C GLY A 75 4.28 -6.23 -1.80
N ALA A 76 4.59 -6.20 -0.50
CA ALA A 76 5.78 -6.78 0.08
C ALA A 76 5.86 -8.31 -0.15
N THR A 77 7.07 -8.80 -0.36
CA THR A 77 7.37 -10.22 -0.58
C THR A 77 7.35 -10.95 0.74
N ALA A 78 6.58 -12.03 0.84
CA ALA A 78 6.56 -12.97 1.96
C ALA A 78 6.53 -14.40 1.44
N GLN A 79 6.94 -15.34 2.29
CA GLN A 79 6.54 -16.73 2.12
C GLN A 79 5.05 -16.86 2.45
N MET A 80 4.28 -17.41 1.52
CA MET A 80 2.84 -17.56 1.64
C MET A 80 2.42 -18.98 1.29
N THR A 81 1.40 -19.48 1.97
CA THR A 81 0.86 -20.81 1.71
C THR A 81 -0.66 -20.81 1.62
N LEU A 82 -1.20 -21.66 0.75
CA LEU A 82 -2.60 -22.06 0.74
C LEU A 82 -2.66 -23.55 1.09
N ASN A 83 -3.25 -23.89 2.25
CA ASN A 83 -3.24 -25.26 2.81
C ASN A 83 -1.82 -25.85 2.84
N ASP A 84 -0.86 -25.11 3.41
CA ASP A 84 0.56 -25.46 3.53
C ASP A 84 1.32 -25.61 2.19
N ARG A 85 0.68 -25.37 1.05
CA ARG A 85 1.34 -25.35 -0.26
C ARG A 85 1.81 -23.94 -0.59
N PRO A 86 3.09 -23.74 -0.94
CA PRO A 86 3.60 -22.42 -1.32
C PRO A 86 2.80 -21.80 -2.48
N ILE A 87 2.53 -20.51 -2.38
CA ILE A 87 1.94 -19.69 -3.44
C ILE A 87 2.76 -18.42 -3.67
N ASP A 88 2.69 -17.89 -4.88
CA ASP A 88 3.37 -16.66 -5.29
C ASP A 88 2.47 -15.43 -5.07
N GLY A 89 3.10 -14.26 -4.94
CA GLY A 89 2.38 -12.99 -5.02
C GLY A 89 2.02 -12.61 -6.46
N TYR A 90 1.25 -11.54 -6.63
CA TYR A 90 0.91 -10.95 -7.93
C TYR A 90 0.20 -11.92 -8.89
N ARG A 91 -0.57 -12.85 -8.32
CA ARG A 91 -1.36 -13.83 -9.05
C ARG A 91 -2.71 -14.04 -8.39
N ALA A 92 -3.75 -14.23 -9.20
CA ALA A 92 -5.05 -14.65 -8.73
C ALA A 92 -5.08 -16.16 -8.45
N TYR A 93 -5.62 -16.53 -7.31
CA TYR A 93 -5.85 -17.91 -6.87
C TYR A 93 -7.32 -18.12 -6.57
N PHE A 94 -7.80 -19.35 -6.75
CA PHE A 94 -9.12 -19.78 -6.30
C PHE A 94 -8.98 -20.55 -5.00
N ALA A 95 -9.65 -20.11 -3.95
CA ALA A 95 -9.73 -20.81 -2.68
C ALA A 95 -11.09 -21.49 -2.55
N HIS A 96 -11.11 -22.72 -2.06
CA HIS A 96 -12.33 -23.41 -1.66
C HIS A 96 -12.70 -23.09 -0.22
N ARG A 97 -13.98 -23.29 0.12
CA ARG A 97 -14.44 -23.27 1.51
C ARG A 97 -13.60 -24.23 2.36
N GLY A 98 -13.06 -23.69 3.45
CA GLY A 98 -12.22 -24.43 4.39
C GLY A 98 -10.72 -24.22 4.13
N ASP A 99 -10.34 -23.71 2.95
CA ASP A 99 -8.94 -23.42 2.67
C ASP A 99 -8.40 -22.37 3.64
N GLN A 100 -7.13 -22.52 3.98
CA GLN A 100 -6.40 -21.61 4.85
C GLN A 100 -5.29 -20.92 4.08
N LEU A 101 -5.31 -19.59 4.05
CA LEU A 101 -4.22 -18.76 3.58
C LEU A 101 -3.38 -18.30 4.77
N SER A 102 -2.07 -18.48 4.67
CA SER A 102 -1.11 -17.96 5.63
C SER A 102 -0.12 -17.05 4.91
N ILE A 103 0.02 -15.81 5.39
CA ILE A 103 0.99 -14.84 4.89
C ILE A 103 2.02 -14.60 5.99
N GLY A 104 3.27 -14.99 5.73
CA GLY A 104 4.36 -14.89 6.69
C GLY A 104 4.90 -13.46 6.88
N HIS A 105 6.11 -13.40 7.44
CA HIS A 105 6.87 -12.16 7.55
C HIS A 105 7.31 -11.67 6.16
N TYR A 106 7.28 -10.36 5.96
CA TYR A 106 7.81 -9.76 4.76
C TYR A 106 9.34 -9.74 4.79
N THR A 107 9.94 -10.27 3.73
CA THR A 107 11.39 -10.34 3.54
C THR A 107 11.92 -9.19 2.67
N ALA A 108 11.05 -8.57 1.87
CA ALA A 108 11.34 -7.41 1.05
C ALA A 108 10.08 -6.54 0.91
N GLY A 109 10.17 -5.26 1.28
CA GLY A 109 9.01 -4.39 1.42
C GLY A 109 8.44 -4.37 2.84
N ARG A 110 7.43 -3.53 3.06
CA ARG A 110 6.81 -3.30 4.38
C ARG A 110 5.31 -3.59 4.42
N PHE A 111 4.58 -3.32 3.33
CA PHE A 111 3.13 -3.43 3.28
C PHE A 111 2.68 -4.45 2.24
N GLY A 112 1.83 -5.40 2.63
CA GLY A 112 1.19 -6.34 1.72
C GLY A 112 -0.33 -6.14 1.68
N TYR A 113 -0.93 -6.55 0.56
CA TYR A 113 -2.33 -6.32 0.26
C TYR A 113 -3.00 -7.62 -0.15
N LEU A 114 -4.12 -7.96 0.49
CA LEU A 114 -4.98 -9.07 0.10
C LEU A 114 -6.30 -8.52 -0.44
N ALA A 115 -6.56 -8.79 -1.72
CA ALA A 115 -7.85 -8.55 -2.35
C ALA A 115 -8.61 -9.87 -2.53
N ILE A 116 -9.94 -9.79 -2.49
CA ILE A 116 -10.87 -10.88 -2.77
C ILE A 116 -11.94 -10.36 -3.71
N THR A 117 -12.46 -11.19 -4.60
CA THR A 117 -13.56 -10.83 -5.52
C THR A 117 -14.69 -10.11 -4.77
N GLY A 118 -15.13 -8.99 -5.31
CA GLY A 118 -16.16 -8.11 -4.75
C GLY A 118 -15.72 -7.24 -3.57
N GLY A 119 -14.49 -7.39 -3.06
CA GLY A 119 -13.93 -6.59 -1.98
C GLY A 119 -14.49 -6.91 -0.59
N ILE A 120 -13.84 -6.36 0.44
CA ILE A 120 -14.24 -6.53 1.84
C ILE A 120 -15.47 -5.65 2.16
N GLN A 121 -16.54 -6.29 2.62
CA GLN A 121 -17.83 -5.65 2.91
C GLN A 121 -17.89 -5.20 4.37
N VAL A 122 -17.38 -4.00 4.63
CA VAL A 122 -17.56 -3.27 5.89
C VAL A 122 -18.39 -1.99 5.65
N PRO A 123 -19.00 -1.41 6.69
CA PRO A 123 -19.75 -0.16 6.55
C PRO A 123 -18.89 0.95 5.94
N VAL A 124 -19.51 1.73 5.06
CA VAL A 124 -18.90 2.96 4.53
C VAL A 124 -19.08 4.06 5.57
N VAL A 125 -17.97 4.63 6.02
CA VAL A 125 -17.95 5.71 7.01
C VAL A 125 -17.28 6.92 6.38
N MET A 126 -18.06 7.99 6.18
CA MET A 126 -17.61 9.22 5.52
C MET A 126 -17.07 8.95 4.09
N GLY A 127 -17.82 8.17 3.32
CA GLY A 127 -17.48 7.86 1.93
C GLY A 127 -16.35 6.83 1.74
N SER A 128 -15.81 6.24 2.79
CA SER A 128 -14.78 5.19 2.66
C SER A 128 -14.85 4.10 3.73
N ARG A 129 -14.31 2.94 3.39
CA ARG A 129 -14.16 1.73 4.20
C ARG A 129 -12.81 1.65 4.91
N SER A 130 -11.94 2.64 4.74
CA SER A 130 -10.59 2.63 5.33
C SER A 130 -10.58 2.65 6.84
N THR A 131 -9.63 1.99 7.49
CA THR A 131 -9.48 2.05 8.95
C THR A 131 -8.61 3.23 9.33
N SER A 132 -9.09 4.08 10.23
CA SER A 132 -8.24 5.02 10.97
C SER A 132 -8.08 4.50 12.40
N LEU A 133 -6.88 4.04 12.75
CA LEU A 133 -6.58 3.55 14.11
C LEU A 133 -6.57 4.69 15.14
N LYS A 134 -6.14 5.88 14.71
CA LYS A 134 -6.09 7.08 15.55
C LYS A 134 -7.48 7.50 16.02
N TYR A 135 -8.46 7.51 15.12
CA TYR A 135 -9.84 7.90 15.42
C TYR A 135 -10.75 6.73 15.78
N GLN A 136 -10.22 5.50 15.72
CA GLN A 136 -10.98 4.25 15.84
C GLN A 136 -12.20 4.23 14.91
N LEU A 137 -11.97 4.55 13.63
CA LEU A 137 -13.02 4.86 12.66
C LEU A 137 -12.97 3.97 11.41
N GLY A 138 -14.14 3.52 10.98
CA GLY A 138 -14.34 2.73 9.76
C GLY A 138 -13.61 1.38 9.74
N GLY A 139 -13.46 0.79 8.55
CA GLY A 139 -12.91 -0.55 8.42
C GLY A 139 -13.69 -1.57 9.25
N TYR A 140 -12.96 -2.51 9.84
CA TYR A 140 -13.55 -3.44 10.78
C TYR A 140 -13.51 -2.88 12.20
N ARG A 141 -14.63 -2.23 12.60
CA ARG A 141 -14.84 -1.68 13.95
C ARG A 141 -13.75 -0.68 14.39
N GLY A 142 -13.15 0.04 13.46
CA GLY A 142 -12.15 1.07 13.76
C GLY A 142 -10.80 0.56 14.26
N ARG A 143 -10.52 -0.75 14.16
CA ARG A 143 -9.33 -1.36 14.76
C ARG A 143 -8.64 -2.33 13.82
N GLN A 144 -7.45 -2.76 14.22
CA GLN A 144 -6.78 -3.89 13.59
C GLN A 144 -7.57 -5.18 13.76
N LEU A 145 -7.40 -6.10 12.82
CA LEU A 145 -7.99 -7.44 12.85
C LEU A 145 -7.36 -8.30 13.94
N GLN A 146 -8.18 -9.16 14.53
CA GLN A 146 -7.81 -10.06 15.62
C GLN A 146 -8.33 -11.48 15.34
N ALA A 147 -7.73 -12.46 16.01
CA ALA A 147 -8.20 -13.84 15.95
C ALA A 147 -9.69 -13.93 16.30
N GLY A 148 -10.45 -14.69 15.51
CA GLY A 148 -11.88 -14.85 15.66
C GLY A 148 -12.73 -13.81 14.93
N ASP A 149 -12.14 -12.75 14.37
CA ASP A 149 -12.88 -11.80 13.54
C ASP A 149 -13.41 -12.46 12.27
N VAL A 150 -14.58 -11.98 11.83
CA VAL A 150 -15.28 -12.49 10.65
C VAL A 150 -15.64 -11.31 9.74
N LEU A 151 -14.98 -11.25 8.58
CA LEU A 151 -15.17 -10.18 7.60
C LEU A 151 -16.14 -10.61 6.52
N THR A 152 -17.18 -9.84 6.24
CA THR A 152 -18.11 -10.14 5.16
C THR A 152 -17.49 -9.89 3.78
N THR A 153 -17.75 -10.76 2.82
CA THR A 153 -17.37 -10.63 1.40
C THR A 153 -18.56 -10.99 0.48
N VAL A 154 -18.46 -10.65 -0.80
CA VAL A 154 -19.47 -10.94 -1.83
C VAL A 154 -19.26 -12.32 -2.43
N ARG A 155 -20.34 -13.10 -2.59
CA ARG A 155 -20.27 -14.46 -3.16
C ARG A 155 -19.74 -14.46 -4.59
N ASP A 156 -18.59 -15.10 -4.78
CA ASP A 156 -18.08 -15.51 -6.08
C ASP A 156 -18.60 -16.92 -6.40
N THR A 157 -19.19 -17.11 -7.58
CA THR A 157 -19.79 -18.39 -7.99
C THR A 157 -19.14 -18.96 -9.24
N ALA A 158 -18.17 -18.28 -9.84
CA ALA A 158 -17.54 -18.73 -11.07
C ALA A 158 -16.17 -19.32 -10.74
N ALA A 159 -16.03 -20.64 -10.78
CA ALA A 159 -14.71 -21.25 -10.89
C ALA A 159 -14.18 -20.94 -12.29
N GLN A 160 -13.29 -19.96 -12.43
CA GLN A 160 -12.69 -19.63 -13.71
C GLN A 160 -11.47 -20.52 -13.93
N HIS A 161 -11.39 -21.17 -15.10
CA HIS A 161 -10.20 -21.93 -15.52
C HIS A 161 -9.05 -21.02 -15.98
N GLN A 162 -9.25 -19.70 -15.90
CA GLN A 162 -8.28 -18.67 -16.24
C GLN A 162 -7.97 -17.86 -15.00
N PHE A 163 -6.70 -17.52 -14.81
CA PHE A 163 -6.28 -16.62 -13.75
C PHE A 163 -5.42 -15.50 -14.34
N GLN A 164 -5.49 -14.32 -13.72
CA GLN A 164 -4.61 -13.21 -14.05
C GLN A 164 -3.32 -13.32 -13.23
N GLN A 165 -2.21 -12.91 -13.82
CA GLN A 165 -0.95 -12.66 -13.12
C GLN A 165 -0.34 -11.35 -13.59
N ALA A 166 0.50 -10.78 -12.75
CA ALA A 166 1.18 -9.52 -12.98
C ALA A 166 2.65 -9.64 -12.61
N VAL A 167 3.49 -8.83 -13.23
CA VAL A 167 4.90 -8.70 -12.86
C VAL A 167 4.99 -7.85 -11.59
N THR A 168 5.69 -8.41 -10.60
CA THR A 168 6.02 -7.70 -9.36
C THR A 168 6.95 -6.52 -9.64
N TYR A 169 6.77 -5.43 -8.90
CA TYR A 169 7.68 -4.30 -8.93
C TYR A 169 8.68 -4.44 -7.78
N PRO A 170 10.00 -4.56 -8.03
CA PRO A 170 10.99 -4.69 -6.96
C PRO A 170 11.21 -3.33 -6.28
N TYR A 171 10.40 -3.01 -5.27
CA TYR A 171 10.49 -1.72 -4.56
C TYR A 171 11.77 -1.55 -3.73
N SER A 172 12.38 -2.66 -3.26
CA SER A 172 13.38 -2.62 -2.17
C SER A 172 14.71 -3.29 -2.51
N GLN A 173 15.05 -3.48 -3.78
CA GLN A 173 16.28 -4.19 -4.18
C GLN A 173 17.51 -3.29 -4.35
N GLN A 174 17.33 -1.97 -4.31
CA GLN A 174 18.41 -1.01 -4.49
C GLN A 174 19.03 -0.64 -3.14
N ALA A 175 20.36 -0.42 -3.12
CA ALA A 175 21.06 0.06 -1.93
C ALA A 175 20.60 1.48 -1.53
N VAL A 176 20.29 2.31 -2.53
CA VAL A 176 19.71 3.65 -2.38
C VAL A 176 18.54 3.77 -3.35
N THR A 177 17.37 4.11 -2.85
CA THR A 177 16.16 4.29 -3.64
C THR A 177 15.98 5.76 -4.01
N THR A 178 15.96 6.05 -5.32
CA THR A 178 15.68 7.41 -5.80
C THR A 178 14.19 7.72 -5.70
N ILE A 179 13.84 8.81 -5.02
CA ILE A 179 12.48 9.32 -4.87
C ILE A 179 12.38 10.69 -5.52
N ARG A 180 11.57 10.81 -6.57
CA ARG A 180 11.39 12.07 -7.28
C ARG A 180 10.45 13.00 -6.52
N VAL A 181 10.80 14.28 -6.49
CA VAL A 181 10.07 15.33 -5.78
C VAL A 181 9.90 16.57 -6.64
N THR A 182 8.79 17.27 -6.47
CA THR A 182 8.56 18.62 -7.01
C THR A 182 8.77 19.66 -5.91
N PRO A 183 9.08 20.93 -6.25
CA PRO A 183 9.12 22.01 -5.27
C PRO A 183 7.83 22.08 -4.44
N GLY A 184 7.99 22.21 -3.12
CA GLY A 184 6.88 22.38 -2.18
C GLY A 184 6.45 23.85 -2.07
N PRO A 185 5.35 24.12 -1.34
CA PRO A 185 4.83 25.48 -1.19
C PRO A 185 5.82 26.43 -0.52
N GLN A 186 6.64 25.94 0.43
CA GLN A 186 7.67 26.74 1.10
C GLN A 186 9.06 26.59 0.48
N TYR A 187 9.17 26.06 -0.74
CA TYR A 187 10.48 25.85 -1.39
C TYR A 187 11.35 27.12 -1.44
N GLN A 188 10.76 28.31 -1.57
CA GLN A 188 11.51 29.57 -1.62
C GLN A 188 11.91 30.11 -0.24
N ASP A 189 11.35 29.57 0.84
CA ASP A 189 11.69 29.96 2.22
C ASP A 189 13.01 29.33 2.68
N PHE A 190 13.41 28.23 2.03
CA PHE A 190 14.70 27.59 2.24
C PHE A 190 15.79 28.23 1.37
N THR A 191 17.02 28.25 1.89
CA THR A 191 18.16 28.75 1.12
C THR A 191 18.44 27.90 -0.12
N ALA A 192 19.09 28.49 -1.13
CA ALA A 192 19.53 27.74 -2.30
C ALA A 192 20.41 26.53 -1.93
N GLN A 193 21.24 26.66 -0.89
CA GLN A 193 22.07 25.59 -0.37
C GLN A 193 21.24 24.45 0.22
N THR A 194 20.28 24.74 1.11
CA THR A 194 19.41 23.72 1.72
C THR A 194 18.61 22.94 0.65
N ARG A 195 18.16 23.63 -0.41
CA ARG A 195 17.43 23.00 -1.52
C ARG A 195 18.29 22.04 -2.33
N GLN A 196 19.60 22.31 -2.45
CA GLN A 196 20.55 21.40 -3.07
C GLN A 196 20.88 20.23 -2.13
N GLU A 197 21.11 20.51 -0.85
CA GLU A 197 21.39 19.52 0.19
C GLU A 197 20.31 18.43 0.26
N LEU A 198 19.03 18.77 0.10
CA LEU A 198 17.93 17.79 0.06
C LEU A 198 18.17 16.67 -0.96
N THR A 199 18.79 16.98 -2.11
CA THR A 199 18.96 16.02 -3.22
C THR A 199 20.38 15.46 -3.38
N HIS A 200 21.36 16.12 -2.76
CA HIS A 200 22.77 15.72 -2.85
C HIS A 200 23.18 14.67 -1.81
N GLN A 201 22.38 14.47 -0.77
CA GLN A 201 22.62 13.47 0.27
C GLN A 201 21.56 12.35 0.26
N GLY A 202 21.89 11.24 0.92
CA GLY A 202 20.93 10.20 1.25
C GLY A 202 20.33 10.38 2.65
N PHE A 203 19.13 9.87 2.85
CA PHE A 203 18.48 9.79 4.15
C PHE A 203 18.04 8.35 4.45
N ALA A 204 18.28 7.88 5.67
CA ALA A 204 17.80 6.59 6.14
C ALA A 204 16.34 6.67 6.58
N ILE A 205 15.53 5.65 6.28
CA ILE A 205 14.22 5.48 6.93
C ILE A 205 14.43 5.24 8.43
N SER A 206 13.76 6.03 9.28
CA SER A 206 13.80 5.87 10.73
C SER A 206 12.87 4.75 11.22
N GLN A 207 13.24 4.13 12.34
CA GLN A 207 12.40 3.20 13.10
C GLN A 207 11.09 3.84 13.60
N GLN A 208 11.04 5.17 13.71
CA GLN A 208 9.85 5.91 14.13
C GLN A 208 8.85 6.17 12.98
N SER A 209 9.10 5.64 11.78
CA SER A 209 8.23 5.83 10.62
C SER A 209 6.97 4.97 10.71
N ASP A 210 5.81 5.58 10.49
CA ASP A 210 4.50 4.93 10.57
C ASP A 210 3.59 5.39 9.41
N ARG A 211 2.27 5.14 9.53
CA ARG A 211 1.29 5.55 8.53
C ARG A 211 1.01 7.06 8.52
N MET A 212 1.41 7.80 9.56
CA MET A 212 1.31 9.27 9.58
C MET A 212 2.43 9.91 8.77
N GLY A 213 3.65 9.39 8.89
CA GLY A 213 4.78 9.88 8.12
C GLY A 213 6.01 8.98 8.12
N ALA A 214 6.73 8.98 6.99
CA ALA A 214 8.07 8.42 6.89
C ALA A 214 9.07 9.45 7.43
N ARG A 215 9.66 9.13 8.58
CA ARG A 215 10.67 9.97 9.22
C ARG A 215 12.04 9.59 8.68
N LEU A 216 12.79 10.57 8.22
CA LEU A 216 14.06 10.37 7.55
C LEU A 216 15.19 10.87 8.44
N GLN A 217 16.33 10.18 8.39
CA GLN A 217 17.53 10.52 9.18
C GLN A 217 18.73 10.73 8.25
N GLY A 218 19.34 11.90 8.33
CA GLY A 218 20.53 12.26 7.54
C GLY A 218 21.23 13.48 8.12
N HIS A 219 22.03 14.16 7.30
CA HIS A 219 22.56 15.46 7.67
C HIS A 219 21.40 16.46 7.77
N ALA A 220 21.30 17.13 8.92
CA ALA A 220 20.22 18.06 9.20
C ALA A 220 20.21 19.19 8.17
N LEU A 221 19.03 19.46 7.61
CA LEU A 221 18.82 20.58 6.71
C LEU A 221 18.72 21.89 7.50
N ASP A 222 19.38 22.94 7.03
CA ASP A 222 19.30 24.26 7.67
C ASP A 222 17.91 24.89 7.51
N THR A 223 17.22 25.08 8.64
CA THR A 223 15.90 25.73 8.75
C THR A 223 15.96 27.10 9.42
N SER A 224 17.16 27.61 9.76
CA SER A 224 17.34 28.83 10.56
C SER A 224 16.74 30.09 9.94
N LYS A 225 16.61 30.13 8.61
CA LYS A 225 16.02 31.25 7.86
C LYS A 225 14.54 31.05 7.55
N VAL A 226 13.96 29.90 7.86
CA VAL A 226 12.55 29.63 7.64
C VAL A 226 11.76 30.22 8.80
N THR A 227 10.93 31.21 8.49
CA THR A 227 10.10 31.87 9.50
C THR A 227 9.05 30.94 10.07
N GLU A 228 8.60 31.22 11.30
CA GLU A 228 7.49 30.48 11.89
C GLU A 228 6.24 30.58 11.00
N MET A 229 5.60 29.44 10.76
CA MET A 229 4.42 29.35 9.92
C MET A 229 3.15 29.21 10.76
N LEU A 230 2.08 29.85 10.30
CA LEU A 230 0.73 29.46 10.72
C LEU A 230 0.43 28.04 10.23
N SER A 231 -0.45 27.34 10.94
CA SER A 231 -0.86 26.00 10.52
C SER A 231 -1.61 26.08 9.17
N GLU A 232 -1.19 25.26 8.21
CA GLU A 232 -1.78 25.17 6.88
C GLU A 232 -2.19 23.73 6.56
N GLY A 233 -3.01 23.56 5.51
CA GLY A 233 -3.47 22.25 5.06
C GLY A 233 -2.32 21.39 4.54
N THR A 234 -2.26 20.12 4.98
CA THR A 234 -1.20 19.21 4.55
C THR A 234 -1.57 18.40 3.31
N VAL A 235 -0.55 18.02 2.54
CA VAL A 235 -0.69 17.19 1.34
C VAL A 235 0.05 15.86 1.49
N LEU A 236 -0.49 14.81 0.88
CA LEU A 236 0.13 13.50 0.84
C LEU A 236 1.45 13.58 0.06
N GLY A 237 2.53 13.07 0.63
CA GLY A 237 3.87 13.17 0.07
C GLY A 237 4.57 14.51 0.36
N GLY A 238 3.95 15.44 1.09
CA GLY A 238 4.62 16.65 1.54
C GLY A 238 5.83 16.31 2.41
N VAL A 239 7.00 16.86 2.08
CA VAL A 239 8.25 16.68 2.80
C VAL A 239 8.41 17.85 3.77
N GLN A 240 7.99 17.65 5.01
CA GLN A 240 8.17 18.62 6.09
C GLN A 240 9.60 18.60 6.63
N VAL A 241 10.12 19.76 6.98
CA VAL A 241 11.43 19.90 7.64
C VAL A 241 11.24 20.65 8.97
N PRO A 242 11.17 19.94 10.11
CA PRO A 242 11.09 20.56 11.43
C PRO A 242 12.42 21.28 11.80
N ARG A 243 12.44 21.91 12.99
CA ARG A 243 13.61 22.67 13.48
C ARG A 243 14.89 21.84 13.66
N ASP A 244 14.76 20.52 13.83
CA ASP A 244 15.90 19.60 13.90
C ASP A 244 16.51 19.28 12.53
N GLY A 245 15.90 19.77 11.44
CA GLY A 245 16.38 19.60 10.07
C GLY A 245 16.13 18.20 9.49
N GLN A 246 15.43 17.30 10.21
CA GLN A 246 15.22 15.92 9.79
C GLN A 246 13.91 15.78 8.99
N PRO A 247 13.95 15.41 7.69
CA PRO A 247 12.74 15.42 6.87
C PRO A 247 11.68 14.39 7.31
N ILE A 248 10.41 14.76 7.17
CA ILE A 248 9.26 13.88 7.39
C ILE A 248 8.37 13.91 6.15
N VAL A 249 8.22 12.77 5.46
CA VAL A 249 7.27 12.66 4.35
C VAL A 249 5.90 12.30 4.92
N LEU A 250 4.90 13.13 4.67
CA LEU A 250 3.53 12.92 5.15
C LEU A 250 2.81 11.81 4.37
N LEU A 251 2.15 10.89 5.08
CA LEU A 251 1.56 9.68 4.50
C LEU A 251 0.02 9.61 4.70
N ALA A 252 -0.55 8.41 4.60
CA ALA A 252 -2.01 8.19 4.52
C ALA A 252 -2.77 8.74 5.74
N ASP A 253 -2.22 8.56 6.94
CA ASP A 253 -2.84 8.98 8.21
C ASP A 253 -2.32 10.33 8.73
N ARG A 254 -1.66 11.14 7.88
CA ARG A 254 -1.16 12.47 8.23
C ARG A 254 -2.26 13.37 8.82
N GLN A 255 -1.85 14.30 9.67
CA GLN A 255 -2.74 15.36 10.17
C GLN A 255 -3.25 16.23 9.02
N THR A 256 -4.47 16.74 9.11
CA THR A 256 -5.07 17.58 8.06
C THR A 256 -4.40 18.95 7.97
N THR A 257 -3.89 19.46 9.09
CA THR A 257 -3.12 20.71 9.18
C THR A 257 -1.80 20.50 9.89
N GLY A 258 -0.79 21.29 9.56
CA GLY A 258 0.52 21.27 10.21
C GLY A 258 1.23 22.62 10.10
N GLY A 259 2.19 22.87 10.99
CA GLY A 259 2.95 24.12 11.05
C GLY A 259 4.42 23.99 10.66
N TYR A 260 4.83 22.86 10.08
CA TYR A 260 6.20 22.68 9.60
C TYR A 260 6.31 23.01 8.11
N PRO A 261 7.39 23.66 7.69
CA PRO A 261 7.59 24.05 6.29
C PRO A 261 7.77 22.83 5.40
N VAL A 262 7.12 22.84 4.25
CA VAL A 262 7.15 21.80 3.23
C VAL A 262 8.10 22.22 2.10
N ILE A 263 9.32 21.70 2.12
CA ILE A 263 10.35 22.01 1.11
C ILE A 263 10.04 21.39 -0.26
N ALA A 264 9.38 20.22 -0.26
CA ALA A 264 9.16 19.42 -1.45
C ALA A 264 7.87 18.59 -1.34
N VAL A 265 7.38 18.07 -2.45
CA VAL A 265 6.29 17.09 -2.49
C VAL A 265 6.75 15.89 -3.31
N VAL A 266 6.67 14.69 -2.73
CA VAL A 266 6.98 13.44 -3.42
C VAL A 266 6.04 13.25 -4.60
N ALA A 267 6.61 12.99 -5.77
CA ALA A 267 5.85 12.67 -6.97
C ALA A 267 4.98 11.44 -6.68
N ARG A 268 3.67 11.54 -6.97
CA ARG A 268 2.71 10.48 -6.62
C ARG A 268 3.11 9.10 -7.12
N VAL A 269 3.79 9.05 -8.27
CA VAL A 269 4.32 7.82 -8.89
C VAL A 269 5.37 7.09 -8.04
N ASP A 270 6.06 7.79 -7.12
CA ASP A 270 7.13 7.21 -6.30
C ASP A 270 6.72 6.94 -4.85
N LEU A 271 5.51 7.34 -4.43
CA LEU A 271 5.00 6.99 -3.09
C LEU A 271 4.96 5.48 -2.83
N PRO A 272 4.51 4.60 -3.76
CA PRO A 272 4.57 3.15 -3.58
C PRO A 272 5.97 2.65 -3.22
N LYS A 273 7.00 3.20 -3.86
CA LYS A 273 8.41 2.85 -3.56
C LYS A 273 8.79 3.27 -2.15
N LEU A 274 8.50 4.52 -1.79
CA LEU A 274 8.88 5.07 -0.49
C LEU A 274 8.27 4.28 0.68
N VAL A 275 6.97 3.98 0.62
CA VAL A 275 6.26 3.34 1.75
C VAL A 275 6.67 1.88 1.96
N GLN A 276 7.22 1.24 0.94
CA GLN A 276 7.74 -0.13 1.03
C GLN A 276 9.13 -0.19 1.65
N LEU A 277 9.83 0.94 1.80
CA LEU A 277 11.13 0.95 2.45
C LEU A 277 11.01 0.67 3.95
N THR A 278 11.98 -0.08 4.45
CA THR A 278 12.11 -0.50 5.84
C THR A 278 13.21 0.32 6.54
N PRO A 279 13.19 0.41 7.88
CA PRO A 279 14.17 1.18 8.63
C PRO A 279 15.62 0.86 8.25
N GLY A 280 16.44 1.90 8.07
CA GLY A 280 17.83 1.81 7.65
C GLY A 280 18.06 1.86 6.13
N GLN A 281 17.05 1.53 5.31
CA GLN A 281 17.16 1.70 3.85
C GLN A 281 17.28 3.18 3.47
N GLN A 282 18.05 3.45 2.41
CA GLN A 282 18.42 4.80 2.02
C GLN A 282 17.49 5.34 0.92
N VAL A 283 17.09 6.60 1.09
CA VAL A 283 16.36 7.40 0.12
C VAL A 283 17.28 8.50 -0.39
N GLN A 284 17.28 8.74 -1.69
CA GLN A 284 17.86 9.95 -2.27
C GLN A 284 16.79 10.70 -3.07
N PHE A 285 16.62 11.98 -2.78
CA PHE A 285 15.65 12.79 -3.49
C PHE A 285 16.20 13.28 -4.84
N GLN A 286 15.31 13.39 -5.82
CA GLN A 286 15.63 13.95 -7.13
C GLN A 286 14.56 14.97 -7.54
N TRP A 287 15.00 16.20 -7.86
CA TRP A 287 14.10 17.21 -8.39
C TRP A 287 13.56 16.83 -9.77
N ILE A 288 12.26 16.98 -9.94
CA ILE A 288 11.56 16.97 -11.23
C ILE A 288 10.58 18.14 -11.30
N ASP A 289 10.19 18.53 -12.50
CA ASP A 289 9.12 19.50 -12.67
C ASP A 289 7.73 18.85 -12.53
N LEU A 290 6.71 19.69 -12.38
CA LEU A 290 5.33 19.24 -12.20
C LEU A 290 4.79 18.51 -13.44
N ALA A 291 5.16 18.93 -14.65
CA ALA A 291 4.69 18.32 -15.89
C ALA A 291 5.24 16.90 -16.06
N GLN A 292 6.51 16.69 -15.71
CA GLN A 292 7.15 15.39 -15.67
C GLN A 292 6.48 14.49 -14.62
N SER A 293 6.19 15.02 -13.43
CA SER A 293 5.47 14.29 -12.37
C SER A 293 4.10 13.80 -12.85
N GLN A 294 3.31 14.69 -13.47
CA GLN A 294 1.98 14.38 -14.02
C GLN A 294 2.04 13.37 -15.18
N THR A 295 3.04 13.49 -16.06
CA THR A 295 3.26 12.57 -17.17
C THR A 295 3.57 11.16 -16.67
N LEU A 296 4.46 11.06 -15.68
CA LEU A 296 4.81 9.78 -15.05
C LEU A 296 3.61 9.16 -14.35
N TYR A 297 2.81 9.95 -13.63
CA TYR A 297 1.60 9.43 -12.99
C TYR A 297 0.59 8.92 -14.02
N SER A 298 0.29 9.72 -15.05
CA SER A 298 -0.68 9.35 -16.09
C SER A 298 -0.27 8.07 -16.83
N LYS A 299 1.02 7.94 -17.15
CA LYS A 299 1.58 6.77 -17.85
C LYS A 299 1.46 5.47 -17.06
N ASN A 300 1.62 5.50 -15.74
CA ASN A 300 1.65 4.30 -14.91
C ASN A 300 0.31 4.02 -14.22
N TYR A 301 -0.42 5.07 -13.82
CA TYR A 301 -1.54 4.99 -12.89
C TYR A 301 -2.78 5.78 -13.33
N GLY A 302 -2.74 6.48 -14.47
CA GLY A 302 -3.84 7.32 -14.94
C GLY A 302 -5.09 6.54 -15.39
N SER A 303 -5.00 5.23 -15.54
CA SER A 303 -6.13 4.35 -15.87
C SER A 303 -5.84 2.90 -15.52
N THR A 304 -6.88 2.07 -15.48
CA THR A 304 -6.75 0.61 -15.37
C THR A 304 -5.85 0.02 -16.46
N ALA A 305 -5.92 0.54 -17.69
CA ALA A 305 -5.06 0.09 -18.80
C ALA A 305 -3.59 0.43 -18.56
N ALA A 306 -3.30 1.63 -18.03
CA ALA A 306 -1.95 2.05 -17.66
C ALA A 306 -1.35 1.14 -16.58
N ILE A 307 -2.11 0.83 -15.53
CA ILE A 307 -1.67 -0.07 -14.45
C ILE A 307 -1.39 -1.47 -15.01
N LYS A 308 -2.32 -2.01 -15.81
CA LYS A 308 -2.16 -3.33 -16.43
C LYS A 308 -0.93 -3.40 -17.34
N ALA A 309 -0.65 -2.33 -18.09
CA ALA A 309 0.54 -2.24 -18.93
C ALA A 309 1.83 -2.13 -18.10
N ALA A 310 1.85 -1.29 -17.06
CA ALA A 310 3.00 -1.12 -16.18
C ALA A 310 3.40 -2.42 -15.48
N HIS A 311 2.41 -3.22 -15.08
CA HIS A 311 2.60 -4.53 -14.43
C HIS A 311 2.50 -5.72 -15.38
N GLN A 312 2.49 -5.49 -16.70
CA GLN A 312 2.50 -6.55 -17.72
C GLN A 312 1.50 -7.67 -17.43
N PHE A 313 0.23 -7.31 -17.19
CA PHE A 313 -0.82 -8.28 -16.86
C PHE A 313 -0.94 -9.35 -17.95
N GLN A 314 -1.02 -10.61 -17.52
CA GLN A 314 -1.17 -11.77 -18.39
C GLN A 314 -2.34 -12.62 -17.93
N THR A 315 -3.14 -13.08 -18.89
CA THR A 315 -4.14 -14.11 -18.66
C THR A 315 -3.49 -15.47 -18.87
N GLN A 316 -3.47 -16.29 -17.83
CA GLN A 316 -2.99 -17.66 -17.89
C GLN A 316 -4.19 -18.62 -17.90
N ILE A 317 -4.07 -19.68 -18.69
CA ILE A 317 -5.05 -20.76 -18.72
C ILE A 317 -4.49 -21.88 -17.84
N SER A 318 -5.21 -22.29 -16.81
CA SER A 318 -4.86 -23.48 -16.04
C SER A 318 -4.85 -24.69 -16.98
N SER A 319 -3.68 -25.30 -17.20
CA SER A 319 -3.51 -26.49 -18.03
C SER A 319 -4.10 -27.76 -17.40
N ILE A 320 -4.59 -27.67 -16.16
CA ILE A 320 -5.02 -28.81 -15.37
C ILE A 320 -6.52 -28.72 -15.12
N ARG A 321 -7.27 -29.56 -15.84
CA ARG A 321 -8.67 -29.81 -15.54
C ARG A 321 -8.74 -30.54 -14.19
N GLU A 322 -9.48 -30.02 -13.21
CA GLU A 322 -9.76 -30.71 -11.94
C GLU A 322 -10.14 -32.21 -12.12
N PRO A 323 -10.97 -32.59 -13.12
CA PRO A 323 -11.22 -33.99 -13.43
C PRO A 323 -9.96 -34.81 -13.71
N ALA A 324 -8.97 -34.24 -14.42
CA ALA A 324 -7.71 -34.93 -14.73
C ALA A 324 -6.85 -35.16 -13.47
N GLN A 325 -6.88 -34.25 -12.48
CA GLN A 325 -6.23 -34.48 -11.18
C GLN A 325 -6.95 -35.54 -10.34
N ARG A 326 -8.29 -35.53 -10.31
CA ARG A 326 -9.07 -36.57 -9.62
C ARG A 326 -8.89 -37.94 -10.27
N ILE A 327 -8.80 -37.99 -11.59
CA ILE A 327 -8.48 -39.20 -12.36
C ILE A 327 -7.05 -39.66 -12.06
N ALA A 328 -6.06 -38.77 -12.12
CA ALA A 328 -4.67 -39.14 -11.84
C ALA A 328 -4.46 -39.66 -10.40
N THR A 329 -5.24 -39.17 -9.43
CA THR A 329 -5.22 -39.68 -8.05
C THR A 329 -5.94 -41.02 -7.89
N LEU A 330 -6.90 -41.37 -8.76
CA LEU A 330 -7.53 -42.69 -8.80
C LEU A 330 -6.63 -43.77 -9.41
N PHE A 331 -5.67 -43.40 -10.27
CA PHE A 331 -4.77 -44.35 -10.95
C PHE A 331 -3.38 -44.48 -10.30
N ASN A 332 -3.11 -43.71 -9.23
CA ASN A 332 -1.85 -43.75 -8.48
C ASN A 332 -1.96 -44.45 -7.10
N ASN A 333 -3.02 -45.26 -6.89
CA ASN A 333 -3.17 -46.17 -5.75
C ASN A 333 -3.04 -47.62 -6.19
#